data_AF-A0A3S1GE59-F1
#
_entry.id   AF-A0A3S1GE59-F1
#
_cell.length_a   1.000
_cell.length_b   1.000
_cell.length_c   1.000
_cell.angle_alpha   90.00
_cell.angle_beta   90.00
_cell.angle_gamma   90.00
#
_symmetry.space_group_name_H-M   'P 1'
#
loop_
_entity.id
_entity.type
_entity.pdbx_description
1 polymer ?
#
loop_
_entity_poly.entity_id
_entity_poly.type
_entity_poly.pdbx_seq_one_letter_code
_entity_poly.pdbx_strand_id
1 'polypeptide(L)'
;SRLAQTSASSFAVETVDCMAGCSRPLTVAFNAHGKAGYLFGSIDSGKDVGALVEFAKLYASLADGWCNSGRRPARLAGKILARIPAEGRDREQVR
;
A
#
# COMPACT_ATOMS: atom_id res chain seq x y z
N SER A 1 5.64 -22.07 -3.38
CA SER A 1 6.91 -21.67 -4.02
C SER A 1 7.42 -20.42 -3.31
N ARG A 2 8.54 -20.50 -2.58
CA ARG A 2 9.14 -19.36 -1.87
C ARG A 2 10.10 -18.65 -2.83
N LEU A 3 9.68 -17.50 -3.37
CA LEU A 3 10.60 -16.58 -4.04
C LEU A 3 11.40 -15.82 -2.97
N ALA A 4 12.67 -15.61 -3.29
CA ALA A 4 13.71 -15.14 -2.39
C ALA A 4 13.33 -13.88 -1.58
N GLN A 5 13.65 -13.91 -0.29
CA GLN A 5 13.68 -12.73 0.57
C GLN A 5 14.85 -11.85 0.15
N THR A 6 14.59 -10.86 -0.71
CA THR A 6 15.57 -9.83 -1.02
C THR A 6 15.49 -8.76 0.06
N SER A 7 16.37 -8.84 1.06
CA SER A 7 16.55 -7.78 2.07
C SER A 7 17.25 -6.58 1.43
N ALA A 8 16.48 -5.75 0.74
CA ALA A 8 16.90 -4.41 0.32
C ALA A 8 15.89 -3.39 0.84
N SER A 9 16.26 -2.68 1.92
CA SER A 9 15.59 -1.49 2.51
C SER A 9 14.11 -1.64 2.96
N SER A 10 13.91 -1.60 4.29
CA SER A 10 12.67 -1.35 5.07
C SER A 10 11.36 -2.11 4.78
N PHE A 11 11.21 -2.82 3.66
CA PHE A 11 9.98 -3.55 3.33
C PHE A 11 10.28 -5.02 3.05
N ALA A 12 9.51 -5.89 3.71
CA ALA A 12 9.36 -7.28 3.31
C ALA A 12 8.25 -7.38 2.26
N VAL A 13 8.51 -8.12 1.18
CA VAL A 13 7.50 -8.42 0.16
C VAL A 13 7.06 -9.86 0.33
N GLU A 14 5.78 -10.06 0.59
CA GLU A 14 5.21 -11.37 0.87
C GLU A 14 3.97 -11.61 0.01
N THR A 15 3.78 -12.86 -0.38
CA THR A 15 2.53 -13.31 -1.00
C THR A 15 1.54 -13.65 0.10
N VAL A 16 0.28 -13.25 -0.09
CA VAL A 16 -0.82 -13.59 0.81
C VAL A 16 -1.93 -14.28 0.01
N ASP A 17 -2.67 -15.17 0.67
CA ASP A 17 -3.65 -16.02 -0.02
C ASP A 17 -4.88 -15.23 -0.49
N CYS A 18 -5.37 -14.28 0.31
CA CYS A 18 -6.58 -13.54 -0.01
C CYS A 18 -6.55 -12.10 0.53
N MET A 19 -6.97 -11.16 -0.31
CA MET A 19 -7.26 -9.76 0.05
C MET A 19 -8.65 -9.33 -0.44
N ALA A 20 -9.55 -10.29 -0.68
CA ALA A 20 -10.89 -10.07 -1.25
C ALA A 20 -10.93 -9.28 -2.57
N GLY A 21 -9.83 -9.29 -3.33
CA GLY A 21 -9.66 -8.57 -4.59
C GLY A 21 -10.06 -9.34 -5.85
N CYS A 22 -10.83 -10.42 -5.72
CA CYS A 22 -10.98 -11.45 -6.77
C CYS A 22 -11.46 -10.91 -8.13
N SER A 23 -12.25 -9.84 -8.16
CA SER A 23 -12.73 -9.22 -9.40
C SER A 23 -11.72 -8.28 -10.08
N ARG A 24 -10.52 -8.13 -9.51
CA ARG A 24 -9.50 -7.18 -9.96
C ARG A 24 -8.19 -7.90 -10.26
N PRO A 25 -7.53 -7.61 -11.40
CA PRO A 25 -6.21 -8.16 -11.68
C PRO A 25 -5.19 -7.56 -10.69
N LEU A 26 -4.45 -8.44 -10.00
CA LEU A 26 -3.39 -8.18 -9.01
C LEU A 26 -3.71 -7.09 -7.95
N THR A 27 -3.65 -7.49 -6.68
CA THR A 27 -3.75 -6.57 -5.55
C THR A 27 -2.42 -6.46 -4.83
N VAL A 28 -2.16 -5.29 -4.26
CA VAL A 28 -0.98 -5.01 -3.43
C VAL A 28 -1.42 -4.25 -2.21
N ALA A 29 -1.02 -4.74 -1.04
CA ALA A 29 -1.26 -4.07 0.24
C ALA A 29 0.02 -3.49 0.82
N PHE A 30 -0.12 -2.41 1.58
CA PHE A 30 0.90 -1.86 2.45
C PHE A 30 0.38 -1.89 3.88
N ASN A 31 1.14 -2.49 4.78
CA ASN A 31 0.84 -2.56 6.20
C ASN A 31 2.11 -2.37 7.03
N ALA A 32 1.95 -1.78 8.21
CA ALA A 32 2.95 -1.75 9.25
C ALA A 32 2.26 -1.46 10.58
N HIS A 33 2.84 -1.92 11.69
CA HIS A 33 2.32 -1.63 13.01
C HIS A 33 2.22 -0.12 13.26
N GLY A 34 1.08 0.33 13.79
CA GLY A 34 0.82 1.76 14.08
C GLY A 34 0.65 2.64 12.84
N LYS A 35 0.60 2.08 11.63
CA LYS A 35 0.41 2.83 10.38
C LYS A 35 -0.90 2.46 9.70
N ALA A 36 -1.46 3.40 8.94
CA ALA A 36 -2.62 3.14 8.09
C ALA A 36 -2.33 2.01 7.09
N GLY A 37 -3.29 1.11 6.90
CA GLY A 37 -3.25 0.08 5.87
C GLY A 37 -3.75 0.61 4.53
N TYR A 38 -3.11 0.19 3.43
CA TYR A 38 -3.55 0.49 2.07
C TYR A 38 -3.76 -0.79 1.29
N LEU A 39 -4.82 -0.83 0.50
CA LEU A 39 -5.04 -1.88 -0.49
C LEU A 39 -5.25 -1.24 -1.85
N PHE A 40 -4.40 -1.59 -2.81
CA PHE A 40 -4.55 -1.23 -4.21
C PHE A 40 -4.95 -2.46 -5.03
N GLY A 41 -5.77 -2.26 -6.05
CA GLY A 41 -6.12 -3.29 -7.01
C GLY A 41 -5.99 -2.82 -8.45
N SER A 42 -6.21 -3.73 -9.39
CA SER A 42 -6.04 -3.45 -10.82
C SER A 42 -4.59 -3.01 -11.13
N ILE A 43 -3.63 -3.65 -10.46
CA ILE A 43 -2.19 -3.37 -10.64
C ILE A 43 -1.70 -4.05 -11.92
N ASP A 44 -1.05 -3.26 -12.77
CA ASP A 44 -0.34 -3.73 -13.95
C ASP A 44 1.15 -3.87 -13.59
N SER A 45 1.63 -5.12 -13.53
CA SER A 45 3.02 -5.43 -13.15
C SER A 45 4.07 -4.88 -14.12
N GLY A 46 3.71 -4.57 -15.37
CA GLY A 46 4.62 -3.95 -16.33
C GLY A 46 4.66 -2.42 -16.23
N LYS A 47 3.66 -1.79 -15.60
CA LYS A 47 3.48 -0.32 -15.65
C LYS A 47 3.44 0.38 -14.29
N ASP A 48 3.06 -0.33 -13.23
CA ASP A 48 2.78 0.28 -11.92
C ASP A 48 3.85 0.02 -10.87
N VAL A 49 4.82 -0.86 -11.13
CA VAL A 49 5.89 -1.19 -10.17
C VAL A 49 6.63 0.06 -9.69
N GLY A 50 6.95 1.00 -10.59
CA GLY A 50 7.59 2.26 -10.21
C GLY A 50 6.75 3.09 -9.24
N ALA A 51 5.42 3.15 -9.47
CA ALA A 51 4.50 3.87 -8.60
C ALA A 51 4.30 3.17 -7.24
N LEU A 52 4.34 1.84 -7.20
CA LEU A 52 4.34 1.07 -5.95
C LEU A 52 5.61 1.35 -5.12
N VAL A 53 6.78 1.41 -5.75
CA VAL A 53 8.04 1.78 -5.09
C VAL A 53 8.02 3.22 -4.60
N GLU A 54 7.49 4.15 -5.40
CA GLU A 54 7.31 5.56 -4.98
C GLU A 54 6.38 5.66 -3.76
N PHE A 55 5.26 4.93 -3.77
CA PHE A 55 4.36 4.88 -2.64
C PHE A 55 5.01 4.22 -1.41
N ALA A 56 5.80 3.16 -1.58
CA ALA A 56 6.54 2.53 -0.48
C ALA A 56 7.45 3.52 0.25
N LYS A 57 8.21 4.33 -0.51
CA LYS A 57 9.09 5.36 0.03
C LYS A 57 8.30 6.44 0.78
N LEU A 58 7.21 6.93 0.18
CA LEU A 58 6.30 7.87 0.82
C LEU A 58 5.73 7.29 2.13
N TYR A 59 5.20 6.07 2.09
CA TYR A 59 4.62 5.39 3.23
C TYR A 59 5.62 5.21 4.39
N ALA A 60 6.86 4.81 4.08
CA ALA A 60 7.92 4.70 5.08
C ALA A 60 8.26 6.04 5.76
N SER A 61 8.18 7.15 5.02
CA SER A 61 8.44 8.49 5.58
C SER A 61 7.35 9.02 6.51
N LEU A 62 6.14 8.44 6.48
CA LEU A 62 4.99 8.92 7.24
C LEU A 62 4.90 8.18 8.56
N ALA A 63 4.97 8.89 9.70
CA ALA A 63 4.95 8.27 11.02
C ALA A 63 3.72 7.37 11.24
N ASP A 64 2.54 7.86 10.88
CA ASP A 64 1.24 7.16 10.97
C ASP A 64 0.84 6.46 9.66
N GLY A 65 1.70 6.48 8.64
CA GLY A 65 1.43 5.95 7.31
C GLY A 65 0.32 6.69 6.55
N TRP A 66 -0.23 7.78 7.07
CA TRP A 66 -1.39 8.43 6.45
C TRP A 66 -1.00 9.34 5.29
N CYS A 67 -1.39 8.91 4.10
CA CYS A 67 -1.26 9.65 2.85
C CYS A 67 -2.63 10.14 2.37
N ASN A 68 -2.75 11.46 2.20
CA ASN A 68 -3.88 12.11 1.53
C ASN A 68 -3.90 11.80 0.03
N SER A 69 -5.08 11.87 -0.59
CA SER A 69 -5.27 11.50 -2.00
C SER A 69 -4.35 12.25 -2.96
N GLY A 70 -4.11 13.55 -2.76
CA GLY A 70 -3.26 14.37 -3.63
C GLY A 70 -1.76 14.07 -3.55
N ARG A 71 -1.30 13.34 -2.52
CA ARG A 71 0.10 12.94 -2.37
C ARG A 71 0.41 11.55 -2.92
N ARG A 72 -0.62 10.79 -3.30
CA ARG A 72 -0.43 9.45 -3.86
C ARG A 72 0.13 9.56 -5.28
N PRO A 73 1.04 8.66 -5.70
CA PRO A 73 1.49 8.59 -7.09
C PRO A 73 0.32 8.52 -8.04
N ALA A 74 0.34 9.32 -9.11
CA ALA A 74 -0.79 9.50 -10.02
C ALA A 74 -1.34 8.17 -10.57
N ARG A 75 -0.44 7.20 -10.87
CA ARG A 75 -0.82 5.86 -11.34
C ARG A 75 -1.62 5.03 -10.34
N LEU A 76 -1.51 5.30 -9.05
CA LEU A 76 -2.24 4.59 -7.98
C LEU A 76 -3.49 5.34 -7.51
N ALA A 77 -3.70 6.59 -7.92
CA ALA A 77 -4.78 7.43 -7.40
C ALA A 77 -6.17 6.80 -7.55
N GLY A 78 -6.48 6.27 -8.74
CA GLY A 78 -7.74 5.58 -9.06
C GLY A 78 -7.76 4.08 -8.74
N LYS A 79 -6.70 3.56 -8.11
CA LYS A 79 -6.52 2.12 -7.86
C LYS A 79 -6.73 1.71 -6.40
N ILE A 80 -7.03 2.68 -5.52
CA ILE A 80 -7.24 2.43 -4.10
C ILE A 80 -8.58 1.72 -3.87
N LEU A 81 -8.53 0.62 -3.13
CA LEU A 81 -9.71 -0.14 -2.70
C LEU A 81 -10.06 0.16 -1.25
N ALA A 82 -9.03 0.30 -0.41
CA ALA A 82 -9.19 0.62 0.99
C ALA A 82 -8.02 1.48 1.49
N ARG A 83 -8.35 2.35 2.44
CA ARG A 83 -7.41 3.02 3.34
C ARG A 83 -7.94 2.81 4.75
N ILE A 84 -7.27 1.98 5.53
CA ILE A 84 -7.71 1.55 6.85
C ILE A 84 -6.88 2.32 7.87
N PRO A 85 -7.46 3.19 8.72
CA PRO A 85 -6.72 3.87 9.77
C PRO A 85 -6.03 2.88 10.72
N ALA A 86 -4.86 3.26 11.25
CA ALA A 86 -4.29 2.53 12.38
C ALA A 86 -5.22 2.59 13.59
N GLU A 87 -5.14 1.58 14.45
CA GLU A 87 -5.80 1.60 15.74
C GLU A 87 -5.36 2.84 16.54
N GLY A 88 -6.33 3.54 17.15
CA GLY A 88 -6.05 4.75 17.93
C GLY A 88 -5.79 6.03 17.13
N ARG A 89 -5.96 6.04 15.80
CA ARG A 89 -5.92 7.30 15.04
C ARG A 89 -7.12 8.18 15.39
N ASP A 90 -6.85 9.38 15.92
CA ASP A 90 -7.89 10.35 16.28
C ASP A 90 -8.76 10.73 15.07
N ARG A 91 -10.08 10.74 15.29
CA ARG A 91 -11.10 11.06 14.27
C ARG A 91 -11.00 12.51 13.75
N GLU A 92 -10.34 13.40 14.50
CA GLU A 92 -10.15 14.82 14.14
C GLU A 92 -9.29 14.99 12.87
N GLN A 93 -8.30 14.10 12.65
CA GLN A 93 -7.36 14.17 11.51
C GLN A 93 -7.90 13.51 10.23
N VAL A 94 -9.21 13.24 10.15
CA VAL A 94 -9.87 12.59 9.01
C VAL A 94 -10.50 13.62 8.05
N ARG A 95 -10.58 14.90 8.44
CA ARG A 95 -11.07 16.00 7.61
C ARG A 95 -10.03 16.47 6.59
#